data_AF-A0A2G7FP87-F1
#
_entry.id   AF-A0A2G7FP87-F1
#
_cell.length_a   1.000
_cell.length_b   1.000
_cell.length_c   1.000
_cell.angle_alpha   90.00
_cell.angle_beta   90.00
_cell.angle_gamma   90.00
#
_symmetry.space_group_name_H-M   'P 1'
#
loop_
_entity.id
_entity.type
_entity.pdbx_description
1 polymer ?
#
loop_
_entity_poly.entity_id
_entity_poly.type
_entity_poly.pdbx_seq_one_letter_code
_entity_poly.pdbx_strand_id
1 'polypeptide(L)'
;LTGVRANAYYIYIHPYLALLPPSVSPQYDDRPEVFQPPAAEAGTVDQSCLPYWPTTSLSLALSAILCLIPPPQDPQPSGECHVWMRRAYARLYAQAALSSAEKEIDDLVSPNNSTSYAEDDRLHNELPFQLYPVLALVALSIYEYCQCGNVSRMRTRANQAITTAMDLGLHRLDTNASEAHRRAWWSAVSILYHTSVVQVSSPIITANDPRITTPFPKFKAFIDGPEPWPLLLKAQEAYISVSELLGALGLVHKAPTQSLELRDQIYQLDSRIMSLATESEFYMGLTCKDDTEGLAMQGMGLIAYLLLHS
;
A
#
# COMPACT_ATOMS: atom_id res chain seq x y z
N LEU A 1 6.75 -8.66 20.02
CA LEU A 1 5.46 -8.39 19.32
C LEU A 1 4.52 -9.54 19.62
N THR A 2 3.54 -9.36 20.52
CA THR A 2 2.49 -10.35 20.80
C THR A 2 1.31 -10.08 19.86
N GLY A 3 1.21 -10.80 18.75
CA GLY A 3 0.15 -10.61 17.76
C GLY A 3 0.33 -9.35 16.92
N VAL A 4 0.17 -9.44 15.60
CA VAL A 4 -0.17 -8.24 14.82
C VAL A 4 -1.60 -7.90 15.19
N ARG A 5 -1.76 -7.04 16.20
CA ARG A 5 -3.06 -6.47 16.52
C ARG A 5 -3.31 -5.35 15.54
N ALA A 6 -4.55 -5.22 15.07
CA ALA A 6 -4.93 -4.23 14.07
C ALA A 6 -4.54 -2.78 14.46
N ASN A 7 -4.35 -2.51 15.75
CA ASN A 7 -4.06 -1.17 16.29
C ASN A 7 -2.75 -0.58 15.77
N ALA A 8 -1.61 -1.28 15.88
CA ALA A 8 -0.33 -0.79 15.33
C ALA A 8 -0.40 -0.48 13.83
N TYR A 9 -1.16 -1.27 13.07
CA TYR A 9 -1.43 -0.96 11.66
C TYR A 9 -2.18 0.38 11.52
N TYR A 10 -3.26 0.57 12.28
CA TYR A 10 -4.05 1.81 12.21
C TYR A 10 -3.30 3.07 12.68
N ILE A 11 -2.31 2.91 13.57
CA ILE A 11 -1.50 4.03 14.06
C ILE A 11 -0.39 4.38 13.06
N TYR A 12 0.38 3.39 12.60
CA TYR A 12 1.64 3.66 11.90
C TYR A 12 1.58 3.49 10.38
N ILE A 13 0.63 2.71 9.86
CA ILE A 13 0.58 2.37 8.42
C ILE A 13 -0.66 2.98 7.77
N HIS A 14 -1.83 2.82 8.38
CA HIS A 14 -3.11 3.24 7.81
C HIS A 14 -3.17 4.71 7.36
N PRO A 15 -2.55 5.69 8.05
CA PRO A 15 -2.51 7.07 7.57
C PRO A 15 -1.86 7.25 6.20
N TYR A 16 -0.96 6.35 5.81
CA TYR A 16 -0.20 6.40 4.56
C TYR A 16 -0.63 5.32 3.56
N LEU A 17 -1.22 4.23 4.05
CA LEU A 17 -1.61 3.07 3.27
C LEU A 17 -2.89 2.44 3.86
N ALA A 18 -4.03 3.03 3.49
CA ALA A 18 -5.37 2.68 3.96
C ALA A 18 -5.94 1.38 3.33
N LEU A 19 -5.26 0.25 3.57
CA LEU A 19 -5.65 -1.09 3.14
C LEU A 19 -6.94 -1.60 3.80
N LEU A 20 -7.04 -1.48 5.13
CA LEU A 20 -8.14 -2.04 5.90
C LEU A 20 -9.33 -1.07 5.99
N PRO A 21 -10.57 -1.55 6.14
CA PRO A 21 -11.71 -0.71 6.50
C PRO A 21 -11.51 0.01 7.84
N PRO A 22 -12.39 0.97 8.20
CA PRO A 22 -12.35 1.66 9.49
C PRO A 22 -12.41 0.68 10.67
N SER A 23 -11.65 0.94 11.74
CA SER A 23 -11.68 0.11 12.96
C SER A 23 -13.10 0.03 13.56
N VAL A 24 -13.53 -1.18 13.92
CA VAL A 24 -14.85 -1.45 14.52
C VAL A 24 -14.86 -1.24 16.04
N SER A 25 -13.69 -1.01 16.66
CA SER A 25 -13.58 -0.81 18.12
C SER A 25 -12.51 0.24 18.47
N PRO A 26 -12.62 0.92 19.63
CA PRO A 26 -11.56 1.78 20.11
C PRO A 26 -10.26 0.96 20.20
N GLN A 27 -9.19 1.52 19.65
CA GLN A 27 -7.89 0.87 19.64
C GLN A 27 -7.45 0.66 21.09
N TYR A 28 -7.39 -0.59 21.53
CA TYR A 28 -6.72 -0.91 22.80
C TYR A 28 -5.25 -0.51 22.71
N ASP A 29 -4.68 0.01 23.80
CA ASP A 29 -3.25 0.31 23.83
C ASP A 29 -2.44 -0.95 23.54
N ASP A 30 -1.76 -0.96 22.39
CA ASP A 30 -0.75 -1.97 22.11
C ASP A 30 0.38 -1.82 23.14
N ARG A 31 0.82 -2.95 23.71
CA ARG A 31 1.95 -3.00 24.64
C ARG A 31 3.13 -3.65 23.93
N PRO A 32 3.82 -2.93 23.03
CA PRO A 32 5.01 -3.48 22.39
C PRO A 32 6.07 -3.73 23.46
N GLU A 33 6.65 -4.93 23.44
CA GLU A 33 7.78 -5.28 24.29
C GLU A 33 9.06 -5.25 23.47
N VAL A 34 10.12 -4.68 24.07
CA VAL A 34 11.47 -4.73 23.50
C VAL A 34 11.88 -6.20 23.45
N PHE A 35 12.01 -6.72 22.23
CA PHE A 35 12.50 -8.07 22.05
C PHE A 35 14.01 -8.10 22.28
N GLN A 36 14.44 -8.88 23.27
CA GLN A 36 15.84 -9.21 23.51
C GLN A 36 15.99 -10.73 23.39
N PRO A 37 16.64 -11.24 22.33
CA PRO A 37 16.86 -12.67 22.22
C PRO A 37 17.72 -13.16 23.39
N PRO A 38 17.52 -14.40 23.88
CA PRO A 38 18.41 -15.01 24.86
C PRO A 38 19.87 -14.92 24.41
N ALA A 39 20.82 -14.80 25.35
CA ALA A 39 22.24 -14.66 25.02
C ALA A 39 22.79 -15.82 24.16
N ALA A 40 22.19 -17.01 24.25
CA ALA A 40 22.55 -18.18 23.44
C ALA A 40 22.12 -18.06 21.96
N GLU A 41 21.14 -17.21 21.67
CA GLU A 41 20.58 -16.94 20.33
C GLU A 41 20.96 -15.53 19.84
N ALA A 42 21.88 -14.87 20.57
CA ALA A 42 22.36 -13.54 20.23
C ALA A 42 23.10 -13.58 18.87
N GLY A 43 22.51 -12.94 17.86
CA GLY A 43 23.05 -12.88 16.50
C GLY A 43 22.42 -13.86 15.51
N THR A 44 21.56 -14.78 15.97
CA THR A 44 20.73 -15.61 15.09
C THR A 44 19.36 -14.97 14.88
N VAL A 45 18.90 -14.93 13.62
CA VAL A 45 17.59 -14.38 13.25
C VAL A 45 16.77 -15.55 12.75
N ASP A 46 15.88 -16.04 13.62
CA ASP A 46 15.00 -17.17 13.31
C ASP A 46 13.59 -16.94 13.86
N GLN A 47 12.62 -17.60 13.25
CA GLN A 47 11.24 -17.59 13.71
C GLN A 47 11.11 -18.15 15.14
N SER A 48 11.89 -19.17 15.52
CA SER A 48 11.80 -19.78 16.85
C SER A 48 12.13 -18.83 18.00
N CYS A 49 12.91 -17.77 17.70
CA CYS A 49 13.29 -16.77 18.69
C CYS A 49 12.12 -15.85 19.07
N LEU A 50 11.04 -15.82 18.28
CA LEU A 50 9.94 -14.88 18.47
C LEU A 50 8.84 -15.45 19.37
N PRO A 51 8.26 -14.64 20.27
CA PRO A 51 7.17 -15.09 21.14
C PRO A 51 5.86 -15.34 20.39
N TYR A 52 5.74 -14.81 19.18
CA TYR A 52 4.56 -14.95 18.33
C TYR A 52 4.99 -14.89 16.87
N TRP A 53 4.34 -15.69 16.03
CA TRP A 53 4.54 -15.70 14.59
C TRP A 53 3.18 -15.61 13.86
N PRO A 54 2.95 -14.60 13.02
CA PRO A 54 1.73 -14.51 12.23
C PRO A 54 1.64 -15.62 11.17
N THR A 55 0.43 -16.10 10.90
CA THR A 55 0.19 -17.24 10.01
C THR A 55 -0.23 -16.83 8.60
N THR A 56 -0.86 -15.66 8.46
CA THR A 56 -1.44 -15.19 7.19
C THR A 56 -0.49 -14.27 6.43
N SER A 57 -0.59 -14.24 5.10
CA SER A 57 0.29 -13.40 4.26
C SER A 57 0.24 -11.92 4.64
N LEU A 58 -0.96 -11.40 4.88
CA LEU A 58 -1.16 -9.99 5.22
C LEU A 58 -0.57 -9.65 6.59
N SER A 59 -0.78 -10.49 7.61
CA SER A 59 -0.24 -10.22 8.94
C SER A 59 1.29 -10.29 8.96
N LEU A 60 1.89 -11.20 8.19
CA LEU A 60 3.33 -11.26 7.96
C LEU A 60 3.83 -10.01 7.22
N ALA A 61 3.15 -9.57 6.15
CA ALA A 61 3.56 -8.38 5.39
C ALA A 61 3.49 -7.10 6.23
N LEU A 62 2.44 -6.95 7.05
CA LEU A 62 2.32 -5.84 8.00
C LEU A 62 3.40 -5.93 9.08
N SER A 63 3.72 -7.12 9.59
CA SER A 63 4.83 -7.33 10.54
C SER A 63 6.16 -6.87 9.98
N ALA A 64 6.43 -7.13 8.70
CA ALA A 64 7.67 -6.73 8.03
C ALA A 64 7.88 -5.21 8.02
N ILE A 65 6.79 -4.43 7.94
CA ILE A 65 6.83 -2.97 8.03
C ILE A 65 6.89 -2.52 9.48
N LEU A 66 5.99 -3.04 10.34
CA LEU A 66 5.85 -2.61 11.73
C LEU A 66 7.10 -2.88 12.57
N CYS A 67 7.79 -4.01 12.34
CA CYS A 67 8.98 -4.35 13.13
C CYS A 67 10.18 -3.43 12.87
N LEU A 68 10.12 -2.56 11.85
CA LEU A 68 11.14 -1.56 11.59
C LEU A 68 11.00 -0.32 12.50
N ILE A 69 9.80 -0.14 13.08
CA ILE A 69 9.49 0.96 13.99
C ILE A 69 10.03 0.57 15.38
N PRO A 70 10.94 1.36 15.95
CA PRO A 70 11.44 1.08 17.30
C PRO A 70 10.30 1.24 18.31
N PRO A 71 10.15 0.32 19.28
CA PRO A 71 9.18 0.50 20.35
C PRO A 71 9.59 1.70 21.22
N PRO A 72 8.63 2.44 21.81
CA PRO A 72 8.94 3.65 22.59
C PRO A 72 9.77 3.36 23.84
N GLN A 73 9.80 2.11 24.31
CA GLN A 73 10.60 1.66 25.45
C GLN A 73 12.04 1.29 25.07
N ASP A 74 12.42 1.30 23.78
CA ASP A 74 13.79 1.01 23.35
C ASP A 74 14.74 2.13 23.81
N PRO A 75 15.73 1.86 24.67
CA PRO A 75 16.69 2.87 25.13
C PRO A 75 17.69 3.29 24.05
N GLN A 76 17.87 2.51 22.98
CA GLN A 76 18.83 2.77 21.90
C GLN A 76 18.22 2.51 20.52
N PRO A 77 17.16 3.26 20.14
CA PRO A 77 16.43 3.00 18.91
C PRO A 77 17.30 3.15 17.66
N SER A 78 18.29 4.05 17.69
CA SER A 78 19.24 4.28 16.58
C SER A 78 20.53 3.48 16.70
N GLY A 79 20.65 2.60 17.71
CA GLY A 79 21.83 1.75 17.89
C GLY A 79 21.98 0.77 16.71
N GLU A 80 23.19 0.61 16.19
CA GLU A 80 23.46 -0.20 14.99
C GLU A 80 22.94 -1.63 15.11
N CYS A 81 23.14 -2.27 16.26
CA CYS A 81 22.66 -3.62 16.53
C CYS A 81 21.12 -3.69 16.52
N HIS A 82 20.42 -2.71 17.12
CA HIS A 82 18.96 -2.68 17.17
C HIS A 82 18.37 -2.44 15.77
N VAL A 83 18.97 -1.50 15.01
CA VAL A 83 18.59 -1.23 13.61
C VAL A 83 18.81 -2.47 12.74
N TRP A 84 19.96 -3.13 12.88
CA TRP A 84 20.27 -4.36 12.16
C TRP A 84 19.26 -5.47 12.47
N MET A 85 18.95 -5.68 13.75
CA MET A 85 18.02 -6.70 14.20
C MET A 85 16.61 -6.47 13.66
N ARG A 86 16.08 -5.24 13.75
CA ARG A 86 14.78 -4.88 13.17
C ARG A 86 14.73 -5.14 11.67
N ARG A 87 15.79 -4.77 10.94
CA ARG A 87 15.90 -5.05 9.49
C ARG A 87 15.98 -6.53 9.17
N ALA A 88 16.66 -7.32 10.00
CA ALA A 88 16.78 -8.75 9.78
C ALA A 88 15.43 -9.47 9.97
N TYR A 89 14.70 -9.18 11.05
CA TYR A 89 13.35 -9.70 11.25
C TYR A 89 12.36 -9.19 10.20
N ALA A 90 12.49 -7.93 9.76
CA ALA A 90 11.66 -7.40 8.67
C ALA A 90 11.80 -8.22 7.39
N ARG A 91 13.04 -8.61 7.04
CA ARG A 91 13.31 -9.46 5.88
C ARG A 91 12.73 -10.87 6.06
N LEU A 92 12.87 -11.44 7.25
CA LEU A 92 12.31 -12.75 7.58
C LEU A 92 10.78 -12.76 7.42
N TYR A 93 10.10 -11.76 7.97
CA TYR A 93 8.66 -11.58 7.79
C TYR A 93 8.27 -11.37 6.32
N ALA A 94 9.01 -10.55 5.57
CA ALA A 94 8.71 -10.28 4.17
C ALA A 94 8.83 -11.54 3.28
N GLN A 95 9.83 -12.39 3.53
CA GLN A 95 10.01 -13.67 2.82
C GLN A 95 8.88 -14.65 3.14
N ALA A 96 8.50 -14.75 4.41
CA ALA A 96 7.39 -15.59 4.83
C ALA A 96 6.05 -15.07 4.29
N ALA A 97 5.83 -13.76 4.28
CA ALA A 97 4.64 -13.13 3.74
C ALA A 97 4.46 -13.44 2.25
N LEU A 98 5.53 -13.37 1.47
CA LEU A 98 5.50 -13.71 0.05
C LEU A 98 5.16 -15.18 -0.17
N SER A 99 5.85 -16.07 0.54
CA SER A 99 5.63 -17.52 0.41
C SER A 99 4.21 -17.90 0.83
N SER A 100 3.69 -17.25 1.87
CA SER A 100 2.30 -17.42 2.33
C SER A 100 1.30 -16.86 1.32
N ALA A 101 1.57 -15.70 0.71
CA ALA A 101 0.72 -15.12 -0.33
C ALA A 101 0.64 -16.02 -1.57
N GLU A 102 1.76 -16.59 -2.01
CA GLU A 102 1.79 -17.53 -3.15
C GLU A 102 0.93 -18.76 -2.87
N LYS A 103 1.07 -19.36 -1.68
CA LYS A 103 0.23 -20.47 -1.24
C LYS A 103 -1.25 -20.10 -1.16
N GLU A 104 -1.56 -18.94 -0.58
CA GLU A 104 -2.93 -18.43 -0.47
C GLU A 104 -3.58 -18.22 -1.85
N ILE A 105 -2.82 -17.76 -2.84
CA ILE A 105 -3.28 -17.61 -4.23
C ILE A 105 -3.56 -18.97 -4.86
N ASP A 106 -2.66 -19.94 -4.69
CA ASP A 106 -2.84 -21.31 -5.22
C ASP A 106 -4.07 -22.00 -4.62
N ASP A 107 -4.33 -21.78 -3.33
CA ASP A 107 -5.51 -22.29 -2.62
C ASP A 107 -6.79 -21.64 -3.14
N LEU A 108 -6.79 -20.35 -3.49
CA LEU A 108 -7.95 -19.65 -4.05
C LEU A 108 -8.37 -20.17 -5.43
N VAL A 109 -7.41 -20.66 -6.23
CA VAL A 109 -7.68 -21.26 -7.55
C VAL A 109 -8.18 -22.70 -7.43
N SER A 110 -7.93 -23.36 -6.29
CA SER A 110 -8.20 -24.78 -6.08
C SER A 110 -9.53 -25.00 -5.35
N PRO A 111 -10.62 -25.44 -6.02
CA PRO A 111 -11.95 -25.57 -5.40
C PRO A 111 -12.05 -26.58 -4.25
N ASN A 112 -11.02 -27.42 -4.05
CA ASN A 112 -10.97 -28.46 -3.01
C ASN A 112 -10.14 -28.07 -1.78
N ASN A 113 -9.43 -26.94 -1.79
CA ASN A 113 -8.57 -26.50 -0.70
C ASN A 113 -9.18 -25.28 0.01
N SER A 114 -10.23 -25.49 0.79
CA SER A 114 -10.68 -24.46 1.72
C SER A 114 -9.70 -24.41 2.90
N THR A 115 -8.64 -23.61 2.80
CA THR A 115 -7.75 -23.33 3.94
C THR A 115 -8.56 -22.61 5.01
N SER A 116 -8.95 -23.34 6.06
CA SER A 116 -9.66 -22.77 7.20
C SER A 116 -8.66 -22.07 8.11
N TYR A 117 -8.65 -20.74 8.08
CA TYR A 117 -7.93 -19.94 9.07
C TYR A 117 -8.65 -19.98 10.41
N ALA A 118 -7.90 -19.97 11.51
CA ALA A 118 -8.50 -19.85 12.83
C ALA A 118 -9.16 -18.48 12.96
N GLU A 119 -10.21 -18.34 13.79
CA GLU A 119 -10.80 -17.03 14.05
C GLU A 119 -9.78 -16.04 14.64
N ASP A 120 -8.79 -16.55 15.38
CA ASP A 120 -7.67 -15.79 15.95
C ASP A 120 -6.74 -15.18 14.89
N ASP A 121 -6.74 -15.69 13.64
CA ASP A 121 -5.92 -15.17 12.55
C ASP A 121 -6.56 -13.97 11.83
N ARG A 122 -7.79 -13.60 12.21
CA ARG A 122 -8.52 -12.48 11.57
C ARG A 122 -7.94 -11.15 11.99
N LEU A 123 -7.38 -10.42 11.02
CA LEU A 123 -6.90 -9.06 11.23
C LEU A 123 -8.03 -8.04 11.40
N HIS A 124 -9.15 -8.25 10.72
CA HIS A 124 -10.30 -7.35 10.77
C HIS A 124 -11.60 -8.11 10.47
N ASN A 125 -12.67 -7.81 11.21
CA ASN A 125 -13.95 -8.53 11.08
C ASN A 125 -14.57 -8.40 9.67
N GLU A 126 -14.41 -7.23 9.05
CA GLU A 126 -14.96 -6.95 7.71
C GLU A 126 -14.01 -7.32 6.56
N LEU A 127 -12.86 -7.96 6.84
CA LEU A 127 -11.87 -8.31 5.83
C LEU A 127 -11.91 -9.82 5.51
N PRO A 128 -12.44 -10.22 4.34
CA PRO A 128 -12.41 -11.61 3.90
C PRO A 128 -10.98 -12.11 3.63
N PHE A 129 -10.69 -13.36 3.98
CA PHE A 129 -9.38 -14.00 3.79
C PHE A 129 -8.91 -14.01 2.33
N GLN A 130 -9.82 -14.10 1.36
CA GLN A 130 -9.50 -14.04 -0.07
C GLN A 130 -8.79 -12.73 -0.49
N LEU A 131 -8.90 -11.66 0.29
CA LEU A 131 -8.24 -10.38 0.00
C LEU A 131 -6.82 -10.29 0.59
N TYR A 132 -6.44 -11.21 1.49
CA TYR A 132 -5.17 -11.17 2.19
C TYR A 132 -3.97 -11.20 1.24
N PRO A 133 -3.87 -12.12 0.25
CA PRO A 133 -2.70 -12.15 -0.62
C PRO A 133 -2.58 -10.89 -1.49
N VAL A 134 -3.70 -10.31 -1.95
CA VAL A 134 -3.70 -9.04 -2.69
C VAL A 134 -3.12 -7.91 -1.84
N LEU A 135 -3.65 -7.74 -0.62
CA LEU A 135 -3.21 -6.68 0.29
C LEU A 135 -1.77 -6.90 0.80
N ALA A 136 -1.37 -8.16 1.00
CA ALA A 136 -0.02 -8.54 1.37
C ALA A 136 0.97 -8.13 0.26
N LEU A 137 0.65 -8.42 -1.00
CA LEU A 137 1.48 -8.02 -2.14
C LEU A 137 1.58 -6.50 -2.31
N VAL A 138 0.49 -5.76 -2.04
CA VAL A 138 0.53 -4.29 -1.99
C VAL A 138 1.50 -3.79 -0.91
N ALA A 139 1.38 -4.31 0.32
CA ALA A 139 2.26 -3.95 1.43
C ALA A 139 3.73 -4.34 1.15
N LEU A 140 3.96 -5.53 0.58
CA LEU A 140 5.29 -5.98 0.17
C LEU A 140 5.88 -5.09 -0.92
N SER A 141 5.09 -4.62 -1.90
CA SER A 141 5.58 -3.67 -2.90
C SER A 141 6.16 -2.41 -2.24
N ILE A 142 5.46 -1.82 -1.26
CA ILE A 142 5.96 -0.69 -0.47
C ILE A 142 7.23 -1.06 0.31
N TYR A 143 7.25 -2.23 0.94
CA TYR A 143 8.43 -2.73 1.66
C TYR A 143 9.67 -2.84 0.74
N GLU A 144 9.52 -3.43 -0.45
CA GLU A 144 10.60 -3.57 -1.42
C GLU A 144 11.18 -2.22 -1.84
N TYR A 145 10.30 -1.24 -2.05
CA TYR A 145 10.70 0.11 -2.42
C TYR A 145 11.37 0.85 -1.26
N CYS A 146 10.65 1.07 -0.16
CA CYS A 146 11.10 1.95 0.91
C CYS A 146 12.23 1.34 1.75
N GLN A 147 12.27 0.02 1.91
CA GLN A 147 13.20 -0.64 2.84
C GLN A 147 14.33 -1.36 2.13
N CYS A 148 14.07 -1.90 0.95
CA CYS A 148 15.09 -2.61 0.16
C CYS A 148 15.66 -1.79 -0.99
N GLY A 149 15.04 -0.66 -1.36
CA GLY A 149 15.42 0.12 -2.54
C GLY A 149 15.26 -0.66 -3.85
N ASN A 150 14.51 -1.76 -3.85
CA ASN A 150 14.43 -2.67 -4.98
C ASN A 150 13.18 -2.41 -5.82
N VAL A 151 13.33 -1.48 -6.75
CA VAL A 151 12.27 -1.02 -7.64
C VAL A 151 11.77 -2.13 -8.58
N SER A 152 12.63 -3.08 -8.97
CA SER A 152 12.24 -4.23 -9.80
C SER A 152 11.33 -5.20 -9.04
N ARG A 153 11.68 -5.53 -7.79
CA ARG A 153 10.85 -6.35 -6.91
C ARG A 153 9.54 -5.65 -6.56
N MET A 154 9.57 -4.36 -6.26
CA MET A 154 8.38 -3.53 -6.07
C MET A 154 7.37 -3.72 -7.22
N ARG A 155 7.79 -3.50 -8.47
CA ARG A 155 6.92 -3.71 -9.65
C ARG A 155 6.43 -5.14 -9.76
N THR A 156 7.29 -6.12 -9.52
CA THR A 156 6.91 -7.54 -9.59
C THR A 156 5.77 -7.84 -8.62
N ARG A 157 5.84 -7.33 -7.38
CA ARG A 157 4.77 -7.49 -6.37
C ARG A 157 3.51 -6.72 -6.74
N ALA A 158 3.63 -5.49 -7.23
CA ALA A 158 2.46 -4.72 -7.68
C ALA A 158 1.73 -5.40 -8.86
N ASN A 159 2.46 -5.91 -9.84
CA ASN A 159 1.90 -6.65 -10.98
C ASN A 159 1.22 -7.95 -10.53
N GLN A 160 1.81 -8.66 -9.57
CA GLN A 160 1.20 -9.85 -8.99
C GLN A 160 -0.08 -9.48 -8.21
N ALA A 161 -0.07 -8.38 -7.45
CA ALA A 161 -1.23 -7.90 -6.69
C ALA A 161 -2.41 -7.58 -7.61
N ILE A 162 -2.18 -6.80 -8.68
CA ILE A 162 -3.26 -6.41 -9.58
C ILE A 162 -3.79 -7.57 -10.41
N THR A 163 -2.92 -8.50 -10.83
CA THR A 163 -3.34 -9.71 -11.55
C THR A 163 -4.22 -10.58 -10.66
N THR A 164 -3.77 -10.84 -9.43
CA THR A 164 -4.55 -11.58 -8.42
C THR A 164 -5.89 -10.88 -8.13
N ALA A 165 -5.91 -9.56 -8.01
CA ALA A 165 -7.14 -8.79 -7.82
C ALA A 165 -8.10 -8.91 -9.01
N MET A 166 -7.57 -8.96 -10.24
CA MET A 166 -8.38 -9.18 -11.44
C MET A 166 -8.96 -10.59 -11.49
N ASP A 167 -8.18 -11.61 -11.11
CA ASP A 167 -8.61 -13.01 -11.05
C ASP A 167 -9.74 -13.22 -10.03
N LEU A 168 -9.70 -12.48 -8.91
CA LEU A 168 -10.78 -12.40 -7.92
C LEU A 168 -11.97 -11.54 -8.37
N GLY A 169 -11.92 -10.94 -9.56
CA GLY A 169 -13.01 -10.12 -10.10
C GLY A 169 -13.16 -8.74 -9.45
N LEU A 170 -12.17 -8.28 -8.68
CA LEU A 170 -12.25 -7.02 -7.91
C LEU A 170 -12.32 -5.76 -8.79
N HIS A 171 -12.12 -5.88 -10.09
CA HIS A 171 -12.28 -4.80 -11.08
C HIS A 171 -13.73 -4.57 -11.52
N ARG A 172 -14.64 -5.52 -11.24
CA ARG A 172 -16.06 -5.49 -11.65
C ARG A 172 -17.01 -5.49 -10.46
N LEU A 173 -16.69 -4.72 -9.43
CA LEU A 173 -17.54 -4.62 -8.25
C LEU A 173 -18.74 -3.69 -8.51
N ASP A 174 -19.83 -3.95 -7.79
CA ASP A 174 -21.04 -3.11 -7.81
C ASP A 174 -21.00 -2.01 -6.74
N THR A 175 -22.05 -1.18 -6.71
CA THR A 175 -22.22 -0.09 -5.73
C THR A 175 -22.48 -0.54 -4.30
N ASN A 176 -22.71 -1.83 -4.06
CA ASN A 176 -22.96 -2.43 -2.75
C ASN A 176 -21.75 -3.22 -2.22
N ALA A 177 -20.69 -3.36 -3.02
CA ALA A 177 -19.47 -4.03 -2.61
C ALA A 177 -18.88 -3.39 -1.34
N SER A 178 -18.37 -4.24 -0.43
CA SER A 178 -17.82 -3.76 0.84
C SER A 178 -16.57 -2.92 0.65
N GLU A 179 -16.31 -2.03 1.61
CA GLU A 179 -15.12 -1.17 1.60
C GLU A 179 -13.81 -1.98 1.54
N ALA A 180 -13.76 -3.17 2.15
CA ALA A 180 -12.62 -4.07 2.07
C ALA A 180 -12.28 -4.45 0.61
N HIS A 181 -13.28 -4.81 -0.20
CA HIS A 181 -13.06 -5.18 -1.60
C HIS A 181 -12.66 -3.97 -2.45
N ARG A 182 -13.31 -2.82 -2.22
CA ARG A 182 -12.96 -1.57 -2.93
C ARG A 182 -11.54 -1.13 -2.62
N ARG A 183 -11.14 -1.14 -1.34
CA ARG A 183 -9.78 -0.79 -0.90
C ARG A 183 -8.77 -1.76 -1.49
N ALA A 184 -9.02 -3.07 -1.45
CA ALA A 184 -8.12 -4.05 -2.07
C ALA A 184 -7.88 -3.78 -3.56
N TRP A 185 -8.93 -3.49 -4.33
CA TRP A 185 -8.81 -3.12 -5.74
C TRP A 185 -8.01 -1.82 -5.92
N TRP A 186 -8.48 -0.73 -5.33
CA TRP A 186 -7.91 0.59 -5.59
C TRP A 186 -6.52 0.78 -4.98
N SER A 187 -6.18 0.08 -3.89
CA SER A 187 -4.81 -0.02 -3.40
C SER A 187 -3.89 -0.74 -4.39
N ALA A 188 -4.35 -1.83 -5.03
CA ALA A 188 -3.59 -2.53 -6.07
C ALA A 188 -3.36 -1.66 -7.31
N VAL A 189 -4.37 -0.89 -7.73
CA VAL A 189 -4.24 0.09 -8.83
C VAL A 189 -3.28 1.21 -8.45
N SER A 190 -3.44 1.81 -7.27
CA SER A 190 -2.61 2.93 -6.83
C SER A 190 -1.13 2.54 -6.69
N ILE A 191 -0.83 1.35 -6.17
CA ILE A 191 0.55 0.88 -6.07
C ILE A 191 1.14 0.56 -7.45
N LEU A 192 0.35 0.02 -8.37
CA LEU A 192 0.78 -0.19 -9.76
C LEU A 192 1.16 1.15 -10.40
N TYR A 193 0.31 2.16 -10.26
CA TYR A 193 0.59 3.51 -10.76
C TYR A 193 1.83 4.13 -10.11
N HIS A 194 2.01 3.91 -8.82
CA HIS A 194 3.22 4.35 -8.13
C HIS A 194 4.49 3.71 -8.70
N THR A 195 4.46 2.40 -9.05
CA THR A 195 5.61 1.76 -9.72
C THR A 195 5.89 2.36 -11.10
N SER A 196 4.84 2.71 -11.85
CA SER A 196 4.93 3.36 -13.14
C SER A 196 5.58 4.75 -13.05
N VAL A 197 5.21 5.52 -12.03
CA VAL A 197 5.84 6.80 -11.69
C VAL A 197 7.33 6.63 -11.39
N VAL A 198 7.68 5.72 -10.46
CA VAL A 198 9.07 5.52 -10.01
C VAL A 198 9.97 5.02 -11.14
N GLN A 199 9.43 4.29 -12.11
CA GLN A 199 10.21 3.66 -13.17
C GLN A 199 10.03 4.30 -14.54
N VAL A 200 9.27 5.38 -14.64
CA VAL A 200 9.02 6.11 -15.89
C VAL A 200 8.51 5.14 -16.98
N SER A 201 7.47 4.39 -16.65
CA SER A 201 6.91 3.33 -17.52
C SER A 201 5.38 3.33 -17.48
N SER A 202 4.72 2.98 -18.58
CA SER A 202 3.27 2.83 -18.59
C SER A 202 2.80 1.66 -17.70
N PRO A 203 1.67 1.81 -16.98
CA PRO A 203 1.09 0.74 -16.17
C PRO A 203 0.46 -0.33 -17.07
N ILE A 204 0.33 -1.56 -16.56
CA ILE A 204 -0.25 -2.68 -17.32
C ILE A 204 -1.78 -2.57 -17.48
N ILE A 205 -2.43 -1.76 -16.65
CA ILE A 205 -3.84 -1.40 -16.76
C ILE A 205 -3.98 0.11 -16.52
N THR A 206 -5.03 0.73 -17.07
CA THR A 206 -5.36 2.13 -16.83
C THR A 206 -6.72 2.24 -16.15
N ALA A 207 -6.89 3.21 -15.25
CA ALA A 207 -8.12 3.44 -14.50
C ALA A 207 -9.30 3.85 -15.40
N ASN A 208 -9.01 4.33 -16.62
CA ASN A 208 -10.01 4.65 -17.64
C ASN A 208 -10.43 3.42 -18.47
N ASP A 209 -9.94 2.22 -18.14
CA ASP A 209 -10.36 1.00 -18.81
C ASP A 209 -11.86 0.74 -18.57
N PRO A 210 -12.68 0.62 -19.62
CA PRO A 210 -14.13 0.48 -19.48
C PRO A 210 -14.55 -0.82 -18.78
N ARG A 211 -13.64 -1.79 -18.61
CA ARG A 211 -13.88 -3.03 -17.87
C ARG A 211 -13.84 -2.80 -16.35
N ILE A 212 -13.30 -1.67 -15.89
CA ILE A 212 -13.24 -1.32 -14.48
C ILE A 212 -14.56 -0.62 -14.10
N THR A 213 -15.39 -1.31 -13.32
CA THR A 213 -16.67 -0.76 -12.83
C THR A 213 -16.66 -0.51 -11.32
N THR A 214 -15.60 -0.92 -10.64
CA THR A 214 -15.48 -0.84 -9.19
C THR A 214 -15.56 0.61 -8.68
N PRO A 215 -16.51 0.95 -7.81
CA PRO A 215 -16.59 2.28 -7.22
C PRO A 215 -15.37 2.60 -6.34
N PHE A 216 -15.03 3.88 -6.21
CA PHE A 216 -13.99 4.32 -5.28
C PHE A 216 -14.36 4.00 -3.82
N PRO A 217 -13.37 3.69 -2.97
CA PRO A 217 -13.61 3.50 -1.55
C PRO A 217 -13.99 4.84 -0.90
N LYS A 218 -14.74 4.77 0.19
CA LYS A 218 -15.22 5.94 0.92
C LYS A 218 -14.57 6.01 2.29
N PHE A 219 -14.15 7.21 2.67
CA PHE A 219 -13.79 7.51 4.05
C PHE A 219 -15.05 7.90 4.81
N LYS A 220 -15.21 7.41 6.05
CA LYS A 220 -16.40 7.72 6.88
C LYS A 220 -16.44 9.19 7.33
N ALA A 221 -15.30 9.87 7.34
CA ALA A 221 -15.21 11.28 7.67
C ALA A 221 -15.89 12.12 6.57
N PHE A 222 -17.13 12.54 6.81
CA PHE A 222 -17.84 13.43 5.90
C PHE A 222 -17.23 14.83 5.99
N ILE A 223 -16.53 15.24 4.93
CA ILE A 223 -16.06 16.61 4.75
C ILE A 223 -16.43 17.04 3.34
N ASP A 224 -16.98 18.25 3.20
CA ASP A 224 -17.35 18.85 1.93
C ASP A 224 -16.07 19.27 1.18
N GLY A 225 -15.49 18.32 0.46
CA GLY A 225 -14.19 18.46 -0.19
C GLY A 225 -13.95 17.38 -1.25
N PRO A 226 -12.85 17.51 -2.03
CA PRO A 226 -12.51 16.56 -3.08
C PRO A 226 -12.23 15.18 -2.50
N GLU A 227 -12.68 14.10 -3.16
CA GLU A 227 -12.42 12.74 -2.67
C GLU A 227 -10.94 12.34 -2.88
N PRO A 228 -10.26 11.79 -1.85
CA PRO A 228 -8.82 11.58 -1.89
C PRO A 228 -8.39 10.46 -2.86
N TRP A 229 -9.20 9.40 -3.00
CA TRP A 229 -8.90 8.26 -3.88
C TRP A 229 -8.85 8.66 -5.36
N PRO A 230 -9.90 9.30 -5.93
CA PRO A 230 -9.83 9.84 -7.29
C PRO A 230 -8.69 10.84 -7.46
N LEU A 231 -8.47 11.73 -6.48
CA LEU A 231 -7.45 12.77 -6.57
C LEU A 231 -6.04 12.17 -6.66
N LEU A 232 -5.71 11.19 -5.80
CA LEU A 232 -4.43 10.50 -5.81
C LEU A 232 -4.17 9.82 -7.17
N LEU A 233 -5.15 9.08 -7.70
CA LEU A 233 -4.98 8.41 -8.99
C LEU A 233 -4.82 9.42 -10.13
N LYS A 234 -5.62 10.49 -10.15
CA LYS A 234 -5.50 11.56 -11.16
C LYS A 234 -4.13 12.24 -11.11
N ALA A 235 -3.57 12.43 -9.92
CA ALA A 235 -2.23 12.96 -9.72
C ALA A 235 -1.16 12.01 -10.26
N GLN A 236 -1.25 10.72 -9.92
CA GLN A 236 -0.34 9.69 -10.46
C GLN A 236 -0.43 9.60 -12.00
N GLU A 237 -1.62 9.66 -12.59
CA GLU A 237 -1.80 9.68 -14.04
C GLU A 237 -1.19 10.92 -14.68
N ALA A 238 -1.38 12.10 -14.08
CA ALA A 238 -0.76 13.32 -14.58
C ALA A 238 0.76 13.17 -14.63
N TYR A 239 1.37 12.59 -13.59
CA TYR A 239 2.80 12.32 -13.55
C TYR A 239 3.24 11.30 -14.62
N ILE A 240 2.46 10.23 -14.81
CA ILE A 240 2.72 9.25 -15.87
C ILE A 240 2.66 9.93 -17.25
N SER A 241 1.67 10.79 -17.49
CA SER A 241 1.57 11.56 -18.74
C SER A 241 2.76 12.49 -18.95
N VAL A 242 3.31 13.11 -17.89
CA VAL A 242 4.55 13.90 -17.99
C VAL A 242 5.71 13.00 -18.43
N SER A 243 5.83 11.83 -17.83
CA SER A 243 6.87 10.85 -18.16
C SER A 243 6.81 10.37 -19.62
N GLU A 244 5.61 10.07 -20.10
CA GLU A 244 5.36 9.66 -21.49
C GLU A 244 5.70 10.79 -22.49
N LEU A 245 5.32 12.03 -22.16
CA LEU A 245 5.62 13.22 -22.97
C LEU A 245 7.12 13.52 -23.04
N LEU A 246 7.84 13.41 -21.91
CA LEU A 246 9.31 13.51 -21.87
C LEU A 246 9.96 12.41 -22.72
N GLY A 247 9.39 11.20 -22.70
CA GLY A 247 9.79 10.11 -23.59
C GLY A 247 9.63 10.48 -25.07
N ALA A 248 8.46 10.99 -25.45
CA ALA A 248 8.16 11.42 -26.82
C ALA A 248 9.04 12.58 -27.32
N LEU A 249 9.52 13.44 -26.42
CA LEU A 249 10.46 14.52 -26.71
C LEU A 249 11.91 14.03 -26.94
N GLY A 250 12.17 12.73 -26.83
CA GLY A 250 13.52 12.19 -26.95
C GLY A 250 14.42 12.48 -25.75
N LEU A 251 13.86 13.06 -24.68
CA LEU A 251 14.57 13.32 -23.42
C LEU A 251 14.76 12.05 -22.60
N VAL A 252 14.03 10.97 -22.94
CA VAL A 252 14.20 9.63 -22.35
C VAL A 252 14.64 8.59 -23.40
N HIS A 253 14.07 8.58 -24.63
CA HIS A 253 14.49 7.69 -25.74
C HIS A 253 14.35 8.39 -27.11
N LYS A 254 15.43 8.41 -27.93
CA LYS A 254 15.49 9.13 -29.22
C LYS A 254 14.45 8.66 -30.24
N ALA A 255 13.36 9.41 -30.41
CA ALA A 255 12.55 9.41 -31.63
C ALA A 255 12.08 10.84 -31.93
N PRO A 256 12.13 11.32 -33.19
CA PRO A 256 11.65 12.64 -33.55
C PRO A 256 10.17 12.58 -33.95
N THR A 257 9.31 13.26 -33.19
CA THR A 257 7.88 13.45 -33.55
C THR A 257 7.49 14.94 -33.53
N GLN A 258 6.47 15.28 -34.32
CA GLN A 258 6.14 16.62 -34.83
C GLN A 258 5.81 17.65 -33.72
N SER A 259 6.32 18.88 -33.89
CA SER A 259 6.49 19.88 -32.82
C SER A 259 5.24 20.65 -32.38
N LEU A 260 4.18 20.73 -33.19
CA LEU A 260 2.99 21.53 -32.88
C LEU A 260 2.00 20.80 -31.97
N GLU A 261 1.77 19.50 -32.18
CA GLU A 261 0.91 18.68 -31.32
C GLU A 261 1.46 18.54 -29.90
N LEU A 262 2.79 18.50 -29.76
CA LEU A 262 3.48 18.44 -28.49
C LEU A 262 3.25 19.69 -27.63
N ARG A 263 3.21 20.87 -28.25
CA ARG A 263 2.97 22.13 -27.53
C ARG A 263 1.59 22.15 -26.89
N ASP A 264 0.57 21.72 -27.63
CA ASP A 264 -0.80 21.67 -27.12
C ASP A 264 -0.94 20.61 -26.02
N GLN A 265 -0.28 19.45 -26.16
CA GLN A 265 -0.21 18.43 -25.11
C GLN A 265 0.46 18.96 -23.83
N ILE A 266 1.56 19.71 -23.94
CA ILE A 266 2.23 20.36 -22.79
C ILE A 266 1.25 21.30 -22.09
N TYR A 267 0.57 22.20 -22.82
CA TYR A 267 -0.38 23.15 -22.19
C TYR A 267 -1.58 22.46 -21.55
N GLN A 268 -2.13 21.42 -22.18
CA GLN A 268 -3.23 20.65 -21.61
C GLN A 268 -2.79 19.93 -20.32
N LEU A 269 -1.59 19.36 -20.32
CA LEU A 269 -1.04 18.67 -19.15
C LEU A 269 -0.72 19.65 -18.02
N ASP A 270 -0.11 20.79 -18.33
CA ASP A 270 0.16 21.88 -17.38
C ASP A 270 -1.13 22.39 -16.74
N SER A 271 -2.16 22.67 -17.55
CA SER A 271 -3.48 23.09 -17.05
C SER A 271 -4.13 22.02 -16.17
N ARG A 272 -3.99 20.73 -16.52
CA ARG A 272 -4.48 19.61 -15.70
C ARG A 272 -3.75 19.53 -14.37
N ILE A 273 -2.42 19.61 -14.36
CA ILE A 273 -1.61 19.57 -13.14
C ILE A 273 -1.97 20.74 -12.23
N MET A 274 -2.06 21.96 -12.77
CA MET A 274 -2.45 23.15 -12.00
C MET A 274 -3.85 23.01 -11.39
N SER A 275 -4.82 22.50 -12.15
CA SER A 275 -6.18 22.26 -11.64
C SER A 275 -6.18 21.25 -10.49
N LEU A 276 -5.44 20.14 -10.62
CA LEU A 276 -5.35 19.12 -9.58
C LEU A 276 -4.58 19.65 -8.36
N ALA A 277 -3.54 20.46 -8.56
CA ALA A 277 -2.76 21.06 -7.48
C ALA A 277 -3.66 21.95 -6.60
N THR A 278 -4.45 22.83 -7.21
CA THR A 278 -5.44 23.67 -6.50
C THR A 278 -6.48 22.82 -5.76
N GLU A 279 -6.96 21.71 -6.35
CA GLU A 279 -7.88 20.79 -5.66
C GLU A 279 -7.20 20.14 -4.43
N SER A 280 -5.92 19.78 -4.53
CA SER A 280 -5.17 19.13 -3.45
C SER A 280 -4.77 20.05 -2.30
N GLU A 281 -4.72 21.38 -2.50
CA GLU A 281 -4.47 22.37 -1.44
C GLU A 281 -5.48 22.28 -0.28
N PHE A 282 -6.69 21.77 -0.55
CA PHE A 282 -7.69 21.46 0.47
C PHE A 282 -7.10 20.64 1.63
N TYR A 283 -6.23 19.68 1.32
CA TYR A 283 -5.65 18.76 2.30
C TYR A 283 -4.49 19.36 3.13
N MET A 284 -3.88 20.45 2.66
CA MET A 284 -2.87 21.19 3.42
C MET A 284 -3.48 21.96 4.59
N GLY A 285 -4.68 22.51 4.41
CA GLY A 285 -5.42 23.25 5.44
C GLY A 285 -6.26 22.36 6.36
N LEU A 286 -6.40 21.07 6.02
CA LEU A 286 -7.25 20.15 6.75
C LEU A 286 -6.60 19.78 8.10
N THR A 287 -7.33 19.96 9.19
CA THR A 287 -6.95 19.44 10.50
C THR A 287 -7.95 18.36 10.89
N CYS A 288 -7.62 17.10 10.59
CA CYS A 288 -8.43 15.99 11.07
C CYS A 288 -8.25 15.86 12.59
N LYS A 289 -9.38 15.72 13.32
CA LYS A 289 -9.35 15.21 14.71
C LYS A 289 -8.71 13.82 14.71
N ASP A 290 -8.24 13.32 15.86
CA ASP A 290 -7.60 12.00 16.08
C ASP A 290 -8.48 10.78 15.72
N ASP A 291 -9.08 10.79 14.53
CA ASP A 291 -9.79 9.70 13.89
C ASP A 291 -8.90 9.13 12.79
N THR A 292 -8.71 7.82 12.84
CA THR A 292 -7.82 7.07 11.93
C THR A 292 -8.20 7.22 10.46
N GLU A 293 -9.49 7.27 10.15
CA GLU A 293 -9.98 7.46 8.78
C GLU A 293 -9.77 8.90 8.31
N GLY A 294 -9.92 9.87 9.20
CA GLY A 294 -9.56 11.27 8.93
C GLY A 294 -8.08 11.42 8.60
N LEU A 295 -7.19 10.83 9.40
CA LEU A 295 -5.75 10.85 9.16
C LEU A 295 -5.36 10.14 7.85
N ALA A 296 -5.99 9.02 7.53
CA ALA A 296 -5.78 8.32 6.26
C ALA A 296 -6.24 9.13 5.04
N MET A 297 -7.40 9.77 5.14
CA MET A 297 -7.89 10.69 4.11
C MET A 297 -6.93 11.88 3.93
N GLN A 298 -6.51 12.52 5.03
CA GLN A 298 -5.55 13.61 4.98
C GLN A 298 -4.21 13.18 4.39
N GLY A 299 -3.65 12.07 4.88
CA GLY A 299 -2.38 11.54 4.39
C GLY A 299 -2.42 11.22 2.89
N MET A 300 -3.50 10.61 2.42
CA MET A 300 -3.70 10.35 0.99
C MET A 300 -3.75 11.63 0.16
N GLY A 301 -4.50 12.63 0.61
CA GLY A 301 -4.57 13.93 -0.05
C GLY A 301 -3.23 14.67 -0.06
N LEU A 302 -2.45 14.60 1.02
CA LEU A 302 -1.10 15.16 1.09
C LEU A 302 -0.13 14.44 0.15
N ILE A 303 -0.24 13.12 -0.01
CA ILE A 303 0.56 12.37 -1.00
C ILE A 303 0.22 12.86 -2.41
N ALA A 304 -1.06 13.06 -2.73
CA ALA A 304 -1.48 13.60 -4.02
C ALA A 304 -0.93 15.01 -4.25
N TYR A 305 -0.99 15.88 -3.24
CA TYR A 305 -0.39 17.21 -3.27
C TYR A 305 1.11 17.15 -3.57
N LEU A 306 1.86 16.32 -2.83
CA LEU A 306 3.30 16.18 -3.03
C LEU A 306 3.65 15.69 -4.45
N LEU A 307 2.87 14.77 -5.01
CA LEU A 307 3.07 14.28 -6.39
C LEU A 307 2.84 15.35 -7.46
N LEU A 308 1.92 16.29 -7.22
CA LEU A 308 1.61 17.36 -8.17
C LEU A 308 2.63 18.50 -8.14
N HIS A 309 3.37 18.63 -7.04
CA HIS A 309 4.38 19.66 -6.84
C HIS A 309 5.83 19.18 -6.98
N SER A 310 6.06 17.89 -7.23
CA SER A 310 7.39 17.28 -7.47
C SER A 310 7.82 17.36 -8.94
#